data_AF-A0A652M2W0-F1
#
_entry.id   AF-A0A652M2W0-F1
#
_cell.length_a   1.000
_cell.length_b   1.000
_cell.length_c   1.000
_cell.angle_alpha   90.00
_cell.angle_beta   90.00
_cell.angle_gamma   90.00
#
_symmetry.space_group_name_H-M   'P 1'
#
loop_
_entity.id
_entity.type
_entity.pdbx_description
1 polymer ?
#
loop_
_entity_poly.entity_id
_entity_poly.type
_entity_poly.pdbx_seq_one_letter_code
_entity_poly.pdbx_strand_id
1 'polypeptide(L)'
;APPVRPGGLRADDARDFRLEVASELCRAPGDAVLTCLRDLDVLDEPLDARVGIAPGLALVVQHGTVVGWSLTDPVRYLTTGFADPDPGPPAPATRLLFTACLDVITTPLLDEVRRGDPAALAGLRRLDERLRGQREDRHRADALLAFIGELVEDHAGG
;
A
#
# COMPACT_ATOMS: atom_id res chain seq x y z
N ALA A 1 -2.37 17.61 -0.27
CA ALA A 1 -3.69 16.95 -0.05
C ALA A 1 -4.48 17.72 1.01
N PRO A 2 -5.82 17.79 0.91
CA PRO A 2 -6.66 18.45 1.92
C PRO A 2 -6.54 17.78 3.30
N PRO A 3 -6.84 18.50 4.39
CA PRO A 3 -6.85 17.92 5.73
C PRO A 3 -7.93 16.84 5.85
N VAL A 4 -7.64 15.78 6.61
CA VAL A 4 -8.62 14.73 6.90
C VAL A 4 -9.67 15.30 7.84
N ARG A 5 -10.93 15.24 7.43
CA ARG A 5 -12.05 15.65 8.29
C ARG A 5 -12.59 14.41 9.02
N PRO A 6 -12.64 14.43 10.37
CA PRO A 6 -13.34 13.40 11.13
C PRO A 6 -14.84 13.57 10.91
N GLY A 7 -15.54 12.52 10.49
CA GLY A 7 -16.98 12.57 10.30
C GLY A 7 -17.48 11.49 9.37
N GLY A 8 -18.67 10.96 9.67
CA GLY A 8 -19.38 10.06 8.77
C GLY A 8 -19.78 10.79 7.49
N LEU A 9 -19.80 10.08 6.37
CA LEU A 9 -20.38 10.57 5.13
C LEU A 9 -21.87 10.85 5.37
N ARG A 10 -22.28 12.12 5.30
CA ARG A 10 -23.70 12.48 5.25
C ARG A 10 -24.12 12.48 3.79
N ALA A 11 -24.75 11.39 3.36
CA ALA A 11 -25.36 11.29 2.05
C ALA A 11 -26.81 11.76 2.12
N ASP A 12 -27.26 12.49 1.08
CA ASP A 12 -28.67 12.88 0.95
C ASP A 12 -29.57 11.65 0.71
N ASP A 13 -29.01 10.59 0.12
CA ASP A 13 -29.66 9.29 -0.06
C ASP A 13 -28.76 8.15 0.45
N ALA A 14 -29.35 7.24 1.23
CA ALA A 14 -28.70 6.01 1.66
C ALA A 14 -28.76 4.96 0.54
N ARG A 15 -27.77 5.00 -0.36
CA ARG A 15 -27.56 4.01 -1.42
C ARG A 15 -26.11 3.57 -1.44
N ASP A 16 -25.87 2.37 -1.95
CA ASP A 16 -24.52 1.90 -2.21
C ASP A 16 -23.84 2.86 -3.20
N PHE A 17 -22.71 3.42 -2.79
CA PHE A 17 -21.85 4.15 -3.72
C PHE A 17 -20.89 3.14 -4.34
N ARG A 18 -20.74 3.21 -5.67
CA ARG A 18 -19.75 2.41 -6.37
C ARG A 18 -18.37 2.96 -6.01
N LEU A 19 -17.60 2.19 -5.25
CA LEU A 19 -16.17 2.39 -5.18
C LEU A 19 -15.58 1.70 -6.42
N GLU A 20 -15.13 2.49 -7.39
CA GLU A 20 -14.34 1.92 -8.46
C GLU A 20 -13.06 1.31 -7.88
N VAL A 21 -12.63 0.18 -8.44
CA VAL A 21 -11.42 -0.49 -7.97
C VAL A 21 -10.26 0.47 -8.15
N ALA A 22 -9.69 0.92 -7.03
CA ALA A 22 -8.48 1.71 -7.06
C ALA A 22 -7.32 0.80 -7.50
N SER A 23 -6.71 1.10 -8.65
CA SER A 23 -5.62 0.31 -9.24
C SER A 23 -4.27 0.99 -9.13
N GLU A 24 -4.25 2.33 -9.00
CA GLU A 24 -3.02 3.11 -9.09
C GLU A 24 -2.47 3.46 -7.71
N LEU A 25 -1.33 2.88 -7.37
CA LEU A 25 -0.68 3.05 -6.08
C LEU A 25 0.33 4.21 -6.10
N CYS A 26 0.00 5.31 -5.45
CA CYS A 26 0.85 6.48 -5.28
C CYS A 26 1.53 6.50 -3.90
N ARG A 27 2.82 6.84 -3.87
CA ARG A 27 3.65 6.84 -2.66
C ARG A 27 4.08 8.25 -2.31
N ALA A 28 3.92 8.64 -1.05
CA ALA A 28 4.56 9.84 -0.52
C ALA A 28 6.04 9.55 -0.20
N PRO A 29 6.92 10.58 -0.18
CA PRO A 29 8.31 10.41 0.24
C PRO A 29 8.43 9.69 1.60
N GLY A 30 9.29 8.68 1.66
CA GLY A 30 9.49 7.85 2.85
C GLY A 30 8.33 6.90 3.18
N ASP A 31 7.39 6.73 2.24
CA ASP A 31 6.24 5.82 2.34
C ASP A 31 5.36 6.06 3.58
N ALA A 32 5.38 7.29 4.09
CA ALA A 32 4.61 7.70 5.26
C ALA A 32 3.11 7.82 4.96
N VAL A 33 2.73 7.90 3.69
CA VAL A 33 1.35 7.83 3.23
C VAL A 33 1.32 7.01 1.94
N LEU A 34 0.44 6.02 1.91
CA LEU A 34 0.09 5.27 0.71
C LEU A 34 -1.26 5.76 0.22
N THR A 35 -1.37 6.09 -1.06
CA THR A 35 -2.64 6.49 -1.68
C THR A 35 -2.92 5.55 -2.82
N CYS A 36 -4.12 4.98 -2.88
CA CYS A 36 -4.55 4.21 -4.03
C CYS A 36 -5.70 4.95 -4.71
N LEU A 37 -5.57 5.19 -6.01
CA LEU A 37 -6.51 5.96 -6.83
C LEU A 37 -7.11 5.06 -7.92
N ARG A 38 -8.30 5.44 -8.41
CA ARG A 38 -8.94 4.75 -9.55
C ARG A 38 -8.10 4.82 -10.84
N ASP A 39 -7.40 5.93 -11.05
CA ASP A 39 -6.56 6.22 -12.21
C ASP A 39 -5.60 7.38 -11.86
N LEU A 40 -4.61 7.64 -12.72
CA LEU A 40 -3.64 8.72 -12.52
C LEU A 40 -4.20 10.10 -12.90
N ASP A 41 -5.26 10.19 -13.71
CA ASP A 41 -5.87 11.45 -14.14
C ASP A 41 -6.46 12.21 -12.93
N VAL A 42 -6.82 11.49 -11.85
CA VAL A 42 -7.19 12.09 -10.55
C VAL A 42 -6.14 13.08 -10.03
N LEU A 43 -4.85 12.89 -10.36
CA LEU A 43 -3.76 13.76 -9.92
C LEU A 43 -3.68 15.10 -10.67
N ASP A 44 -4.37 15.22 -11.81
CA ASP A 44 -4.35 16.44 -12.63
C ASP A 44 -5.15 17.58 -11.98
N GLU A 45 -6.09 17.24 -11.11
CA GLU A 45 -6.95 18.18 -10.40
C GLU A 45 -6.82 18.06 -8.88
N PRO A 46 -7.02 19.15 -8.12
CA PRO A 46 -7.01 19.07 -6.67
C PRO A 46 -8.15 18.20 -6.14
N LEU A 47 -7.89 17.54 -5.02
CA LEU A 47 -8.90 16.77 -4.30
C LEU A 47 -9.85 17.70 -3.54
N ASP A 48 -11.16 17.42 -3.60
CA ASP A 48 -12.18 18.18 -2.87
C ASP A 48 -12.11 17.93 -1.37
N ALA A 49 -11.96 16.67 -0.97
CA ALA A 49 -12.01 16.27 0.43
C ALA A 49 -11.26 14.97 0.72
N ARG A 50 -10.91 14.79 2.01
CA ARG A 50 -10.45 13.54 2.60
C ARG A 50 -11.28 13.22 3.84
N VAL A 51 -11.94 12.06 3.84
CA VAL A 51 -12.89 11.65 4.87
C VAL A 51 -12.31 10.48 5.65
N GLY A 52 -12.03 10.69 6.94
CA GLY A 52 -11.48 9.64 7.79
C GLY A 52 -12.54 8.59 8.13
N ILE A 53 -12.25 7.31 7.86
CA ILE A 53 -13.18 6.19 8.12
C ILE A 53 -12.65 5.21 9.19
N ALA A 54 -11.33 5.20 9.42
CA ALA A 54 -10.66 4.45 10.48
C ALA A 54 -9.33 5.14 10.83
N PRO A 55 -8.65 4.75 11.92
CA PRO A 55 -7.32 5.28 12.23
C PRO A 55 -6.36 5.15 11.04
N GLY A 56 -5.76 6.26 10.63
CA GLY A 56 -4.84 6.33 9.49
C GLY A 56 -5.49 6.21 8.10
N LEU A 57 -6.72 5.70 7.98
CA LEU A 57 -7.41 5.45 6.73
C LEU A 57 -8.44 6.54 6.40
N ALA A 58 -8.31 7.13 5.22
CA ALA A 58 -9.25 8.12 4.72
C ALA A 58 -9.66 7.83 3.27
N LEU A 59 -10.93 8.02 2.95
CA LEU A 59 -11.43 8.08 1.58
C LEU A 59 -11.04 9.41 0.94
N VAL A 60 -10.73 9.37 -0.34
CA VAL A 60 -10.36 10.54 -1.15
C VAL A 60 -11.50 10.87 -2.09
N VAL A 61 -11.91 12.15 -2.13
CA VAL A 61 -13.08 12.60 -2.90
C VAL A 61 -12.69 13.67 -3.90
N GLN A 62 -13.20 13.55 -5.13
CA GLN A 62 -13.08 14.53 -6.20
C GLN A 62 -14.35 14.52 -7.06
N HIS A 63 -14.84 15.70 -7.41
CA HIS A 63 -16.12 15.95 -8.06
C HIS A 63 -17.31 15.27 -7.36
N GLY A 64 -17.29 15.26 -6.02
CA GLY A 64 -18.34 14.63 -5.22
C GLY A 64 -18.36 13.09 -5.28
N THR A 65 -17.34 12.45 -5.86
CA THR A 65 -17.22 10.99 -5.95
C THR A 65 -15.99 10.49 -5.19
N VAL A 66 -16.06 9.28 -4.64
CA VAL A 66 -14.88 8.65 -4.03
C VAL A 66 -13.99 8.14 -5.16
N VAL A 67 -12.77 8.66 -5.22
CA VAL A 67 -11.78 8.36 -6.27
C VAL A 67 -10.63 7.50 -5.78
N GLY A 68 -10.63 7.14 -4.49
CA GLY A 68 -9.58 6.32 -3.90
C GLY A 68 -9.55 6.38 -2.38
N TRP A 69 -8.42 5.97 -1.82
CA TRP A 69 -8.16 5.99 -0.39
C TRP A 69 -6.72 6.36 -0.10
N SER A 70 -6.47 6.84 1.13
CA SER A 70 -5.13 7.11 1.65
C SER A 70 -4.96 6.44 3.01
N LEU A 71 -3.83 5.79 3.22
CA LEU A 71 -3.42 5.15 4.47
C LEU A 71 -2.14 5.81 4.99
N THR A 72 -2.22 6.35 6.21
CA THR A 72 -1.10 7.00 6.89
C THR A 72 -0.29 5.97 7.67
N ASP A 73 1.03 6.00 7.54
CA ASP A 73 2.00 5.07 8.14
C ASP A 73 1.62 3.60 7.90
N PRO A 74 1.52 3.15 6.63
CA PRO A 74 1.03 1.82 6.26
C PRO A 74 1.78 0.68 6.94
N VAL A 75 3.06 0.86 7.27
CA VAL A 75 3.89 -0.14 7.99
C VAL A 75 3.28 -0.53 9.34
N ARG A 76 2.52 0.36 9.98
CA ARG A 76 1.82 0.06 11.25
C ARG A 76 0.75 -1.02 11.10
N TYR A 77 0.19 -1.17 9.91
CA TYR A 77 -0.96 -2.04 9.64
C TYR A 77 -0.57 -3.31 8.89
N LEU A 78 0.73 -3.64 8.82
CA LEU A 78 1.21 -4.90 8.27
C LEU A 78 0.83 -6.05 9.20
N THR A 79 -0.04 -6.94 8.71
CA THR A 79 -0.50 -8.13 9.42
C THR A 79 -0.57 -9.31 8.47
N THR A 80 -0.56 -10.52 9.03
CA THR A 80 -0.89 -11.74 8.30
C THR A 80 -2.35 -12.11 8.58
N GLY A 81 -3.13 -12.33 7.53
CA GLY A 81 -4.55 -12.66 7.65
C GLY A 81 -5.38 -11.57 8.35
N PHE A 82 -6.22 -11.97 9.31
CA PHE A 82 -7.12 -11.07 10.04
C PHE A 82 -6.63 -10.71 11.45
N ALA A 83 -5.33 -10.82 11.71
CA ALA A 83 -4.76 -10.46 13.00
C ALA A 83 -4.80 -8.94 13.24
N ASP A 84 -4.90 -8.53 14.50
CA ASP A 84 -4.74 -7.13 14.89
C ASP A 84 -3.29 -6.67 14.61
N PRO A 85 -3.09 -5.43 14.15
CA PRO A 85 -1.76 -4.89 13.97
C PRO A 85 -0.98 -4.77 15.29
N ASP A 86 0.33 -5.01 15.21
CA ASP A 86 1.22 -4.82 16.36
C ASP A 86 1.15 -3.33 16.82
N PRO A 87 0.88 -3.07 18.11
CA PRO A 87 0.71 -1.70 18.63
C PRO A 87 2.02 -0.92 18.74
N GLY A 88 3.17 -1.61 18.76
CA GLY A 88 4.49 -1.00 18.84
C GLY A 88 4.86 -0.23 17.57
N PRO A 89 5.76 0.77 17.66
CA PRO A 89 6.25 1.46 16.47
C PRO A 89 7.04 0.48 15.58
N PRO A 90 6.89 0.55 14.24
CA PRO A 90 7.69 -0.26 13.33
C PRO A 90 9.18 0.00 13.49
N ALA A 91 9.99 -1.07 13.44
CA ALA A 91 11.44 -0.94 13.51
C ALA A 91 11.98 -0.20 12.26
N PRO A 92 13.08 0.57 12.38
CA PRO A 92 13.68 1.26 11.24
C PRO A 92 14.05 0.30 10.10
N ALA A 93 14.56 -0.89 10.43
CA ALA A 93 14.88 -1.92 9.45
C ALA A 93 13.64 -2.41 8.69
N THR A 94 12.51 -2.58 9.37
CA THR A 94 11.22 -2.95 8.74
C THR A 94 10.74 -1.88 7.78
N ARG A 95 10.89 -0.60 8.12
CA ARG A 95 10.52 0.51 7.22
C ARG A 95 11.32 0.45 5.91
N LEU A 96 12.62 0.18 5.99
CA LEU A 96 13.46 0.03 4.80
C LEU A 96 13.05 -1.19 3.96
N LEU A 97 12.70 -2.31 4.60
CA LEU A 97 12.21 -3.50 3.90
C LEU A 97 10.85 -3.25 3.26
N PHE A 98 9.95 -2.54 3.94
CA PHE A 98 8.66 -2.13 3.40
C PHE A 98 8.80 -1.26 2.15
N THR A 99 9.67 -0.24 2.18
CA THR A 99 9.99 0.58 1.00
C THR A 99 10.47 -0.27 -0.16
N ALA A 100 11.39 -1.21 0.10
CA ALA A 100 11.88 -2.11 -0.95
C ALA A 100 10.78 -3.05 -1.50
N CYS A 101 9.83 -3.49 -0.66
CA CYS A 101 8.67 -4.25 -1.12
C CYS A 101 7.76 -3.39 -2.00
N LEU A 102 7.51 -2.14 -1.61
CA LEU A 102 6.73 -1.20 -2.41
C LEU A 102 7.38 -0.91 -3.76
N ASP A 103 8.71 -0.79 -3.81
CA ASP A 103 9.45 -0.61 -5.07
C ASP A 103 9.15 -1.75 -6.04
N VAL A 104 9.13 -3.00 -5.56
CA VAL A 104 8.85 -4.20 -6.38
C VAL A 104 7.44 -4.20 -6.96
N ILE A 105 6.44 -3.73 -6.20
CA ILE A 105 5.03 -3.80 -6.60
C ILE A 105 4.51 -2.52 -7.24
N THR A 106 5.40 -1.58 -7.52
CA THR A 106 5.10 -0.35 -8.25
C THR A 106 5.90 -0.32 -9.54
N THR A 107 5.40 0.43 -10.53
CA THR A 107 6.12 0.62 -11.78
C THR A 107 7.34 1.53 -11.56
N PRO A 108 8.46 1.29 -12.25
CA PRO A 108 8.64 0.34 -13.36
C PRO A 108 9.00 -1.09 -12.96
N LEU A 109 9.46 -1.34 -11.72
CA LEU A 109 10.06 -2.63 -11.34
C LEU A 109 9.06 -3.79 -11.39
N LEU A 110 7.78 -3.55 -11.08
CA LEU A 110 6.73 -4.56 -11.25
C LEU A 110 6.66 -5.08 -12.70
N ASP A 111 6.81 -4.19 -13.69
CA ASP A 111 6.76 -4.59 -15.09
C ASP A 111 8.01 -5.37 -15.49
N GLU A 112 9.17 -5.06 -14.93
CA GLU A 112 10.41 -5.80 -15.16
C GLU A 112 10.32 -7.21 -14.58
N VAL A 113 9.78 -7.35 -13.37
CA VAL A 113 9.48 -8.66 -12.75
C VAL A 113 8.51 -9.46 -13.62
N ARG A 114 7.42 -8.84 -14.09
CA ARG A 114 6.44 -9.48 -15.00
C ARG A 114 7.04 -9.93 -16.32
N ARG A 115 8.01 -9.17 -16.86
CA ARG A 115 8.76 -9.53 -18.09
C ARG A 115 9.84 -10.58 -17.84
N GLY A 116 10.07 -10.98 -16.59
CA GLY A 116 11.10 -11.94 -16.23
C GLY A 116 12.52 -11.39 -16.35
N ASP A 117 12.71 -10.08 -16.19
CA ASP A 117 14.05 -9.48 -16.24
C ASP A 117 14.97 -10.13 -15.19
N PRO A 118 16.16 -10.65 -15.57
CA PRO A 118 17.03 -11.36 -14.64
C PRO A 118 17.52 -10.51 -13.46
N ALA A 119 17.73 -9.21 -13.66
CA ALA A 119 18.18 -8.32 -12.59
C ALA A 119 17.03 -8.02 -11.62
N ALA A 120 15.82 -7.78 -12.12
CA ALA A 120 14.62 -7.61 -11.32
C ALA A 120 14.32 -8.87 -10.48
N LEU A 121 14.37 -10.06 -11.09
CA LEU A 121 14.18 -11.33 -10.38
C LEU A 121 15.28 -11.60 -9.34
N ALA A 122 16.54 -11.26 -9.65
CA ALA A 122 17.62 -11.35 -8.67
C ALA A 122 17.42 -10.37 -7.50
N GLY A 123 16.90 -9.16 -7.77
CA GLY A 123 16.53 -8.18 -6.75
C GLY A 123 15.41 -8.71 -5.84
N LEU A 124 14.36 -9.29 -6.43
CA LEU A 124 13.25 -9.91 -5.70
C LEU A 124 13.73 -11.02 -4.75
N ARG A 125 14.58 -11.93 -5.24
CA ARG A 125 15.17 -13.02 -4.41
C ARG A 125 16.02 -12.48 -3.27
N ARG A 126 16.81 -11.43 -3.49
CA ARG A 126 17.60 -10.78 -2.42
C ARG A 126 16.70 -10.13 -1.37
N LEU A 127 15.58 -9.53 -1.78
CA LEU A 127 14.61 -8.95 -0.86
C LEU A 127 13.97 -10.04 0.01
N ASP A 128 13.55 -11.15 -0.61
CA ASP A 128 13.03 -12.34 0.05
C ASP A 128 14.02 -12.91 1.09
N GLU A 129 15.30 -13.08 0.73
CA GLU A 129 16.36 -13.49 1.66
C GLU A 129 16.54 -12.52 2.83
N ARG A 130 16.51 -11.20 2.58
CA ARG A 130 16.60 -10.18 3.63
C ARG A 130 15.41 -10.25 4.59
N LEU A 131 14.20 -10.44 4.07
CA LEU A 131 12.99 -10.63 4.87
C LEU A 131 13.08 -11.88 5.74
N ARG A 132 13.58 -13.00 5.20
CA ARG A 132 13.81 -14.22 6.01
C ARG A 132 14.82 -14.01 7.12
N GLY A 133 15.90 -13.26 6.86
CA GLY A 133 16.95 -12.94 7.83
C GLY A 133 16.55 -11.92 8.90
N GLN A 134 15.46 -11.18 8.70
CA GLN A 134 15.02 -10.13 9.62
C GLN A 134 14.45 -10.72 10.91
N ARG A 135 15.09 -10.39 12.04
CA ARG A 135 14.70 -10.87 13.38
C ARG A 135 13.89 -9.86 14.19
N GLU A 136 14.19 -8.57 14.02
CA GLU A 136 13.43 -7.50 14.68
C GLU A 136 12.08 -7.32 13.99
N ASP A 137 11.05 -6.99 14.78
CA ASP A 137 9.70 -6.68 14.26
C ASP A 137 9.16 -7.79 13.36
N ARG A 138 9.35 -9.03 13.85
CA ARG A 138 9.16 -10.25 13.07
C ARG A 138 7.74 -10.39 12.54
N HIS A 139 6.73 -9.96 13.29
CA HIS A 139 5.33 -10.00 12.86
C HIS A 139 5.10 -9.25 11.55
N ARG A 140 5.69 -8.06 11.41
CA ARG A 140 5.58 -7.27 10.17
C ARG A 140 6.48 -7.81 9.07
N ALA A 141 7.67 -8.29 9.42
CA ALA A 141 8.56 -8.94 8.46
C ALA A 141 7.93 -10.20 7.85
N ASP A 142 7.20 -11.00 8.64
CA ASP A 142 6.46 -12.17 8.17
C ASP A 142 5.29 -11.79 7.26
N ALA A 143 4.58 -10.70 7.55
CA ALA A 143 3.54 -10.18 6.66
C ALA A 143 4.09 -9.78 5.28
N LEU A 144 5.24 -9.10 5.26
CA LEU A 144 5.93 -8.77 4.00
C LEU A 144 6.48 -10.01 3.30
N LEU A 145 7.02 -10.96 4.05
CA LEU A 145 7.56 -12.20 3.51
C LEU A 145 6.46 -13.05 2.86
N ALA A 146 5.28 -13.15 3.45
CA ALA A 146 4.15 -13.86 2.85
C ALA A 146 3.79 -13.28 1.48
N PHE A 147 3.68 -11.96 1.40
CA PHE A 147 3.38 -11.25 0.15
C PHE A 147 4.47 -11.40 -0.92
N ILE A 148 5.74 -11.22 -0.55
CA ILE A 148 6.86 -11.37 -1.49
C ILE A 148 7.05 -12.84 -1.91
N GLY A 149 6.79 -13.78 -1.00
CA GLY A 149 6.84 -15.22 -1.27
C GLY A 149 5.87 -15.63 -2.38
N GLU A 150 4.62 -15.19 -2.30
CA GLU A 150 3.61 -15.40 -3.36
C GLU A 150 4.12 -14.86 -4.71
N LEU A 151 4.65 -13.64 -4.74
CA LEU A 151 5.18 -13.04 -5.97
C LEU A 151 6.40 -13.79 -6.53
N VAL A 152 7.27 -14.33 -5.68
CA VAL A 152 8.41 -15.16 -6.11
C VAL A 152 7.93 -16.47 -6.72
N GLU A 153 6.95 -17.13 -6.10
CA GLU A 153 6.40 -18.41 -6.58
C GLU A 153 5.77 -18.26 -7.97
N ASP A 154 4.99 -17.20 -8.17
CA ASP A 154 4.33 -16.87 -9.45
C ASP A 154 5.34 -16.65 -10.59
N HIS A 155 6.54 -16.17 -10.28
CA HIS A 155 7.57 -15.84 -11.27
C HIS A 155 8.76 -16.82 -11.33
N ALA A 156 8.86 -17.78 -10.40
CA ALA A 156 9.87 -18.84 -10.42
C ALA A 156 9.42 -20.10 -11.19
N GLY A 157 8.12 -20.23 -11.48
CA GLY A 157 7.53 -21.38 -12.17
C GLY A 157 7.26 -21.21 -13.67
N GLY A 158 7.72 -20.11 -14.28
CA GLY A 158 7.57 -19.81 -15.72
C GLY A 158 8.73 -20.27 -16.58
#